data_AF-A0A661NIJ2-F1
#
_entry.id   AF-A0A661NIJ2-F1
#
_cell.length_a   1.000
_cell.length_b   1.000
_cell.length_c   1.000
_cell.angle_alpha   90.00
_cell.angle_beta   90.00
_cell.angle_gamma   90.00
#
_symmetry.space_group_name_H-M   'P 1'
#
loop_
_entity.id
_entity.type
_entity.pdbx_description
1 polymer ?
#
loop_
_entity_poly.entity_id
_entity_poly.type
_entity_poly.pdbx_seq_one_letter_code
_entity_poly.pdbx_strand_id
1 'polypeptide(L)'
;MKHSQWYLVSVLVTAFAASVGCGGEPPPEPATPSTTAVPVAPTETAAPTEPPPDGIAPPDSGDAANHFLADDILFGASTEFLRGYLYAHPAKQLAPPGADGKAKLWDFYKKRELNTQHYWRSRAAKPDELAVGQLALAIELKDGQGVHRAPTSVKEAYETRWWIARIVSLRPRSEGYILVSGGYRVSPDAIRLLEGDTSPAISKQGKEDEHFVGEEHWFAAKTALPIKGHRYVSLAVPAKPDAPMSGGEGRFVLTTKGNILLTQHAWQTRKATKADLKKGQMVFVPDIKTDQTYRAPQTRLEALTRRWWAVKIDSTKDIAKGTVGVEGGYVVAVDALRVIQ
;
A
#
# COMPACT_ATOMS: atom_id res chain seq x y z
N MET A 1 39.62 -5.80 -63.83
CA MET A 1 39.57 -6.44 -62.49
C MET A 1 38.15 -6.32 -61.94
N LYS A 2 37.55 -7.49 -61.68
CA LYS A 2 36.39 -7.82 -60.83
C LYS A 2 34.99 -7.22 -61.12
N HIS A 3 34.17 -8.11 -61.69
CA HIS A 3 32.70 -8.18 -61.62
C HIS A 3 32.16 -8.26 -60.18
N SER A 4 30.95 -7.76 -59.94
CA SER A 4 30.03 -8.23 -58.89
C SER A 4 28.60 -7.83 -59.29
N GLN A 5 27.83 -8.72 -59.92
CA GLN A 5 26.92 -9.74 -59.36
C GLN A 5 25.72 -9.20 -58.55
N TRP A 6 24.54 -9.51 -59.11
CA TRP A 6 23.19 -9.31 -58.61
C TRP A 6 22.85 -10.32 -57.51
N TYR A 7 22.00 -9.92 -56.55
CA TYR A 7 21.09 -10.84 -55.85
C TYR A 7 19.71 -10.20 -55.70
N LEU A 8 18.74 -10.80 -56.39
CA LEU A 8 17.31 -10.71 -56.13
C LEU A 8 16.98 -11.54 -54.89
N VAL A 9 16.23 -10.99 -53.94
CA VAL A 9 15.54 -11.77 -52.90
C VAL A 9 14.04 -11.57 -53.10
N SER A 10 13.40 -12.59 -53.69
CA SER A 10 11.95 -12.74 -53.73
C SER A 10 11.46 -13.19 -52.36
N VAL A 11 10.61 -12.38 -51.72
CA VAL A 11 9.87 -12.80 -50.51
C VAL A 11 8.52 -13.32 -50.95
N LEU A 12 8.31 -14.63 -50.75
CA LEU A 12 7.06 -15.33 -50.93
C LEU A 12 6.13 -15.00 -49.75
N VAL A 13 5.00 -14.34 -50.02
CA VAL A 13 3.94 -14.09 -49.01
C VAL A 13 2.95 -15.23 -49.09
N THR A 14 2.98 -16.13 -48.11
CA THR A 14 1.99 -17.19 -47.92
C THR A 14 0.84 -16.66 -47.07
N ALA A 15 -0.35 -16.53 -47.66
CA ALA A 15 -1.58 -16.20 -46.95
C ALA A 15 -2.09 -17.44 -46.19
N PHE A 16 -2.03 -17.40 -44.86
CA PHE A 16 -2.77 -18.33 -43.99
C PHE A 16 -4.11 -17.71 -43.62
N ALA A 17 -5.20 -18.28 -44.13
CA ALA A 17 -6.54 -18.05 -43.62
C ALA A 17 -6.77 -18.94 -42.40
N ALA A 18 -6.75 -18.35 -41.21
CA ALA A 18 -7.16 -19.02 -39.97
C ALA A 18 -8.58 -18.55 -39.60
N SER A 19 -9.51 -19.51 -39.53
CA SER A 19 -10.87 -19.34 -39.03
C SER A 19 -10.84 -18.92 -37.55
N VAL A 20 -11.35 -17.73 -37.24
CA VAL A 20 -11.53 -17.27 -35.87
C VAL A 20 -12.84 -17.81 -35.32
N GLY A 21 -12.77 -18.93 -34.61
CA GLY A 21 -13.81 -19.33 -33.66
C GLY A 21 -13.73 -18.41 -32.44
N CYS A 22 -14.61 -17.41 -32.35
CA CYS A 22 -14.78 -16.57 -31.16
C CYS A 22 -15.50 -17.37 -30.06
N GLY A 23 -14.80 -18.30 -29.43
CA GLY A 23 -15.15 -18.87 -28.12
C GLY A 23 -14.42 -18.07 -27.04
N GLY A 24 -14.86 -16.83 -26.79
CA GLY A 24 -14.39 -16.07 -25.65
C GLY A 24 -15.01 -16.65 -24.39
N GLU A 25 -14.23 -17.41 -23.63
CA GLU A 25 -14.58 -17.78 -22.26
C GLU A 25 -14.94 -16.48 -21.50
N PRO A 26 -16.15 -16.39 -20.89
CA PRO A 26 -16.51 -15.21 -20.12
C PRO A 26 -15.44 -15.00 -19.04
N PRO A 27 -15.02 -13.75 -18.76
CA PRO A 27 -14.17 -13.51 -17.62
C PRO A 27 -14.85 -14.13 -16.40
N PRO A 28 -14.09 -14.78 -15.49
CA PRO A 28 -14.65 -15.36 -14.29
C PRO A 28 -15.55 -14.30 -13.65
N GLU A 29 -16.78 -14.70 -13.35
CA GLU A 29 -17.77 -13.88 -12.67
C GLU A 29 -17.03 -13.08 -11.60
N PRO A 30 -17.16 -11.73 -11.57
CA PRO A 30 -16.44 -10.91 -10.62
C PRO A 30 -16.74 -11.51 -9.26
N ALA A 31 -15.70 -12.08 -8.61
CA ALA A 31 -15.85 -12.64 -7.29
C ALA A 31 -16.66 -11.62 -6.50
N THR A 32 -17.89 -12.01 -6.11
CA THR A 32 -18.79 -11.22 -5.25
C THR A 32 -17.90 -10.43 -4.35
N PRO A 33 -17.92 -9.07 -4.37
CA PRO A 33 -16.88 -8.24 -3.79
C PRO A 33 -16.50 -8.92 -2.52
N SER A 34 -15.34 -9.61 -2.54
CA SER A 34 -14.91 -10.28 -1.34
C SER A 34 -14.92 -9.10 -0.41
N THR A 35 -15.78 -9.14 0.60
CA THR A 35 -15.54 -8.42 1.85
C THR A 35 -14.12 -8.85 2.09
N THR A 36 -13.18 -8.00 1.66
CA THR A 36 -11.80 -8.43 1.51
C THR A 36 -11.49 -8.47 2.96
N ALA A 37 -11.59 -9.68 3.53
CA ALA A 37 -11.46 -9.90 4.94
C ALA A 37 -10.18 -9.15 5.24
N VAL A 38 -10.31 -8.07 6.02
CA VAL A 38 -9.15 -7.33 6.50
C VAL A 38 -8.19 -8.44 6.89
N PRO A 39 -7.02 -8.57 6.25
CA PRO A 39 -6.24 -9.80 6.27
C PRO A 39 -6.22 -10.29 7.70
N VAL A 40 -6.90 -11.43 7.94
CA VAL A 40 -7.11 -11.93 9.29
C VAL A 40 -5.70 -12.13 9.81
N ALA A 41 -5.38 -11.40 10.89
CA ALA A 41 -4.08 -11.48 11.50
C ALA A 41 -3.74 -12.97 11.71
N PRO A 42 -2.50 -13.40 11.46
CA PRO A 42 -2.11 -14.76 11.78
C PRO A 42 -2.53 -15.04 13.22
N THR A 43 -3.36 -16.08 13.41
CA THR A 43 -3.80 -16.52 14.73
C THR A 43 -2.57 -16.99 15.49
N GLU A 44 -2.00 -16.10 16.28
CA GLU A 44 -0.86 -16.41 17.12
C GLU A 44 -1.36 -17.18 18.34
N THR A 45 -1.07 -18.48 18.40
CA THR A 45 -1.40 -19.36 19.53
C THR A 45 -0.90 -18.74 20.83
N ALA A 46 -1.80 -18.59 21.80
CA ALA A 46 -1.46 -18.08 23.12
C ALA A 46 -0.48 -19.04 23.81
N ALA A 47 0.75 -18.58 24.06
CA ALA A 47 1.71 -19.29 24.88
C ALA A 47 1.34 -19.15 26.38
N PRO A 48 1.80 -20.07 27.25
CA PRO A 48 1.61 -19.94 28.69
C PRO A 48 2.19 -18.63 29.22
N THR A 49 1.50 -18.03 30.19
CA THR A 49 1.90 -16.80 30.88
C THR A 49 2.98 -17.14 31.91
N GLU A 50 4.18 -16.61 31.74
CA GLU A 50 5.25 -16.71 32.74
C GLU A 50 5.19 -15.47 33.67
N PRO A 51 5.52 -15.60 34.96
CA PRO A 51 5.71 -14.42 35.80
C PRO A 51 6.90 -13.60 35.26
N PRO A 52 6.84 -12.26 35.32
CA PRO A 52 7.96 -11.43 34.91
C PRO A 52 9.22 -11.76 35.73
N PRO A 53 10.41 -11.71 35.12
CA PRO A 53 11.67 -11.78 35.86
C PRO A 53 11.72 -10.69 36.93
N ASP A 54 12.39 -10.98 38.05
CA ASP A 54 12.55 -10.02 39.14
C ASP A 54 13.12 -8.70 38.64
N GLY A 55 12.47 -7.59 39.03
CA GLY A 55 12.86 -6.24 38.60
C GLY A 55 12.37 -5.82 37.21
N ILE A 56 11.55 -6.63 36.54
CA ILE A 56 11.02 -6.31 35.20
C ILE A 56 9.50 -6.10 35.28
N ALA A 57 9.14 -4.88 35.63
CA ALA A 57 7.76 -4.39 35.59
C ALA A 57 7.68 -3.11 34.76
N PRO A 58 6.51 -2.82 34.14
CA PRO A 58 6.22 -1.47 33.66
C PRO A 58 6.40 -0.45 34.80
N PRO A 59 6.87 0.77 34.53
CA PRO A 59 7.04 1.79 35.56
C PRO A 59 5.68 2.28 36.07
N ASP A 60 5.59 2.68 37.33
CA ASP A 60 4.32 3.17 37.93
C ASP A 60 3.84 4.51 37.31
N SER A 61 4.75 5.25 36.70
CA SER A 61 4.49 6.50 35.98
C SER A 61 5.31 6.56 34.69
N GLY A 62 4.83 7.28 33.68
CA GLY A 62 5.53 7.44 32.41
C GLY A 62 5.44 8.87 31.89
N ASP A 63 6.38 9.24 31.03
CA ASP A 63 6.36 10.52 30.33
C ASP A 63 5.27 10.49 29.25
N ALA A 64 4.21 11.29 29.43
CA ALA A 64 3.13 11.42 28.46
C ALA A 64 3.63 11.86 27.07
N ALA A 65 4.70 12.68 27.00
CA ALA A 65 5.29 13.11 25.73
C ALA A 65 5.97 11.95 24.98
N ASN A 66 6.36 10.89 25.70
CA ASN A 66 6.90 9.67 25.13
C ASN A 66 5.89 8.52 25.12
N HIS A 67 4.58 8.82 25.09
CA HIS A 67 3.51 7.82 25.13
C HIS A 67 3.58 6.89 26.35
N PHE A 68 4.03 7.42 27.49
CA PHE A 68 4.19 6.71 28.76
C PHE A 68 5.21 5.56 28.72
N LEU A 69 6.01 5.43 27.66
CA LEU A 69 7.08 4.44 27.54
C LEU A 69 8.40 4.99 28.09
N ALA A 70 9.21 4.13 28.70
CA ALA A 70 10.58 4.47 29.06
C ALA A 70 11.51 4.38 27.83
N ASP A 71 12.63 5.10 27.86
CA ASP A 71 13.56 5.19 26.72
C ASP A 71 14.26 3.87 26.38
N ASP A 72 14.31 2.94 27.34
CA ASP A 72 14.93 1.62 27.16
C ASP A 72 13.93 0.52 26.74
N ILE A 73 12.69 0.89 26.43
CA ILE A 73 11.69 -0.01 25.88
C ILE A 73 11.97 -0.25 24.40
N LEU A 74 12.03 -1.53 24.05
CA LEU A 74 12.10 -2.01 22.67
C LEU A 74 10.70 -2.45 22.20
N PHE A 75 10.50 -2.50 20.90
CA PHE A 75 9.34 -3.15 20.31
C PHE A 75 9.78 -4.45 19.66
N GLY A 76 9.29 -5.59 20.15
CA GLY A 76 9.66 -6.91 19.62
C GLY A 76 8.54 -7.53 18.80
N ALA A 77 8.90 -8.23 17.72
CA ALA A 77 8.00 -9.06 16.92
C ALA A 77 8.60 -10.45 16.66
N SER A 78 7.75 -11.43 16.37
CA SER A 78 8.19 -12.79 16.06
C SER A 78 8.65 -12.98 14.60
N THR A 79 8.29 -12.06 13.70
CA THR A 79 8.59 -12.13 12.27
C THR A 79 9.03 -10.77 11.72
N GLU A 80 9.62 -10.78 10.51
CA GLU A 80 9.93 -9.54 9.79
C GLU A 80 8.67 -8.82 9.27
N PHE A 81 8.78 -7.50 9.08
CA PHE A 81 7.74 -6.72 8.41
C PHE A 81 7.80 -6.96 6.90
N LEU A 82 6.77 -7.61 6.34
CA LEU A 82 6.70 -7.86 4.90
C LEU A 82 5.73 -6.92 4.17
N ARG A 83 4.51 -6.76 4.69
CA ARG A 83 3.42 -6.01 4.05
C ARG A 83 2.30 -5.72 5.04
N GLY A 84 1.51 -4.69 4.74
CA GLY A 84 0.33 -4.32 5.51
C GLY A 84 0.73 -3.79 6.88
N TYR A 85 0.62 -4.63 7.90
CA TYR A 85 1.00 -4.31 9.26
C TYR A 85 1.68 -5.52 9.91
N LEU A 86 2.46 -5.29 10.96
CA LEU A 86 3.08 -6.31 11.80
C LEU A 86 2.82 -5.95 13.25
N TYR A 87 2.24 -6.86 14.05
CA TYR A 87 2.16 -6.64 15.49
C TYR A 87 3.57 -6.66 16.11
N ALA A 88 3.82 -5.68 16.96
CA ALA A 88 5.02 -5.58 17.77
C ALA A 88 4.59 -5.19 19.18
N HIS A 89 5.26 -5.67 20.21
CA HIS A 89 4.88 -5.38 21.59
C HIS A 89 6.00 -4.66 22.33
N PRO A 90 5.66 -3.74 23.24
CA PRO A 90 6.64 -3.14 24.13
C PRO A 90 7.31 -4.26 24.94
N ALA A 91 8.62 -4.22 25.01
CA ALA A 91 9.44 -5.26 25.60
C ALA A 91 10.67 -4.68 26.28
N LYS A 92 11.12 -5.33 27.37
CA LYS A 92 12.40 -5.03 28.02
C LYS A 92 13.48 -5.95 27.51
N GLN A 93 14.68 -5.44 27.23
CA GLN A 93 15.80 -6.29 26.87
C GLN A 93 16.33 -7.06 28.10
N LEU A 94 16.31 -8.39 28.03
CA LEU A 94 16.86 -9.29 29.06
C LEU A 94 18.33 -9.60 28.82
N ALA A 95 18.70 -9.79 27.55
CA ALA A 95 20.07 -10.00 27.12
C ALA A 95 20.32 -9.28 25.79
N PRO A 96 21.52 -8.70 25.58
CA PRO A 96 21.88 -8.12 24.30
C PRO A 96 21.87 -9.17 23.19
N PRO A 97 21.80 -8.74 21.91
CA PRO A 97 21.87 -9.64 20.78
C PRO A 97 23.12 -10.54 20.82
N GLY A 98 22.92 -11.83 20.63
CA GLY A 98 24.01 -12.80 20.47
C GLY A 98 24.68 -12.71 19.10
N ALA A 99 25.59 -13.64 18.81
CA ALA A 99 26.25 -13.73 17.49
C ALA A 99 25.27 -14.03 16.34
N ASP A 100 24.09 -14.58 16.63
CA ASP A 100 23.00 -14.82 15.67
C ASP A 100 22.10 -13.59 15.45
N GLY A 101 22.41 -12.46 16.11
CA GLY A 101 21.66 -11.21 16.03
C GLY A 101 20.34 -11.19 16.80
N LYS A 102 19.99 -12.27 17.53
CA LYS A 102 18.75 -12.32 18.29
C LYS A 102 18.92 -11.77 19.69
N ALA A 103 18.05 -10.83 20.07
CA ALA A 103 17.94 -10.36 21.44
C ALA A 103 16.93 -11.22 22.21
N LYS A 104 17.21 -11.41 23.51
CA LYS A 104 16.21 -11.95 24.45
C LYS A 104 15.47 -10.78 25.07
N LEU A 105 14.15 -10.75 24.89
CA LEU A 105 13.25 -9.69 25.34
C LEU A 105 12.17 -10.25 26.26
N TRP A 106 11.68 -9.44 27.20
CA TRP A 106 10.47 -9.70 27.96
C TRP A 106 9.31 -8.92 27.35
N ASP A 107 8.35 -9.61 26.75
CA ASP A 107 7.16 -9.03 26.12
C ASP A 107 6.11 -8.69 27.19
N PHE A 108 5.84 -7.40 27.41
CA PHE A 108 4.90 -6.95 28.44
C PHE A 108 3.45 -7.31 28.13
N TYR A 109 3.08 -7.37 26.84
CA TYR A 109 1.71 -7.68 26.41
C TYR A 109 1.42 -9.18 26.51
N LYS A 110 2.33 -10.01 25.99
CA LYS A 110 2.18 -11.48 25.98
C LYS A 110 2.63 -12.14 27.27
N LYS A 111 3.36 -11.42 28.14
CA LYS A 111 3.89 -11.92 29.42
C LYS A 111 4.73 -13.19 29.23
N ARG A 112 5.71 -13.09 28.34
CA ARG A 112 6.63 -14.17 27.98
C ARG A 112 7.97 -13.64 27.51
N GLU A 113 8.98 -14.49 27.55
CA GLU A 113 10.22 -14.23 26.81
C GLU A 113 10.02 -14.33 25.30
N LEU A 114 10.68 -13.44 24.56
CA LEU A 114 10.74 -13.41 23.11
C LEU A 114 12.21 -13.40 22.69
N ASN A 115 12.63 -14.41 21.92
CA ASN A 115 13.95 -14.46 21.32
C ASN A 115 13.86 -14.13 19.83
N THR A 116 14.27 -12.92 19.43
CA THR A 116 14.03 -12.41 18.08
C THR A 116 15.14 -11.49 17.57
N GLN A 117 15.34 -11.49 16.26
CA GLN A 117 16.13 -10.49 15.53
C GLN A 117 15.28 -9.27 15.09
N HIS A 118 13.96 -9.37 15.27
CA HIS A 118 12.98 -8.37 14.82
C HIS A 118 12.56 -7.51 16.00
N TYR A 119 13.42 -6.58 16.37
CA TYR A 119 13.14 -5.61 17.41
C TYR A 119 13.63 -4.22 17.01
N TRP A 120 13.00 -3.20 17.57
CA TRP A 120 13.28 -1.82 17.21
C TRP A 120 13.23 -0.92 18.44
N ARG A 121 14.13 0.07 18.45
CA ARG A 121 13.93 1.28 19.26
C ARG A 121 12.96 2.20 18.56
N SER A 122 12.23 2.98 19.34
CA SER A 122 11.32 3.98 18.77
C SER A 122 11.18 5.18 19.69
N ARG A 123 10.77 6.29 19.09
CA ARG A 123 10.47 7.54 19.80
C ARG A 123 9.17 8.12 19.30
N ALA A 124 8.48 8.89 20.14
CA ALA A 124 7.34 9.68 19.68
C ALA A 124 7.74 10.56 18.49
N ALA A 125 6.90 10.57 17.46
CA ALA A 125 7.14 11.35 16.26
C ALA A 125 6.76 12.80 16.51
N LYS A 126 7.58 13.74 16.02
CA LYS A 126 7.14 15.12 15.91
C LYS A 126 6.29 15.28 14.65
N PRO A 127 5.31 16.20 14.69
CA PRO A 127 4.54 16.67 13.56
C PRO A 127 5.27 16.77 12.21
N ASP A 128 6.47 17.32 12.16
CA ASP A 128 7.24 17.66 10.97
C ASP A 128 8.16 16.52 10.49
N GLU A 129 8.31 15.46 11.27
CA GLU A 129 9.17 14.32 10.95
C GLU A 129 8.44 13.22 10.17
N LEU A 130 7.11 13.25 10.15
CA LEU A 130 6.30 12.23 9.48
C LEU A 130 6.45 12.35 7.96
N ALA A 131 6.80 11.24 7.31
CA ALA A 131 6.93 11.17 5.86
C ALA A 131 6.22 9.96 5.27
N VAL A 132 5.67 10.11 4.05
CA VAL A 132 5.15 8.95 3.29
C VAL A 132 6.29 7.99 3.00
N GLY A 133 6.02 6.70 3.09
CA GLY A 133 7.01 5.65 2.91
C GLY A 133 7.76 5.27 4.18
N GLN A 134 7.69 6.04 5.26
CA GLN A 134 8.35 5.72 6.53
C GLN A 134 7.62 4.61 7.28
N LEU A 135 8.35 3.73 7.97
CA LEU A 135 7.77 2.79 8.92
C LEU A 135 7.51 3.48 10.26
N ALA A 136 6.33 3.23 10.81
CA ALA A 136 5.82 3.84 12.02
C ALA A 136 5.17 2.77 12.89
N LEU A 137 5.30 2.94 14.21
CA LEU A 137 4.54 2.22 15.22
C LEU A 137 3.28 3.01 15.57
N ALA A 138 2.18 2.30 15.71
CA ALA A 138 0.92 2.81 16.24
C ALA A 138 0.35 1.82 17.25
N ILE A 139 -0.44 2.30 18.19
CA ILE A 139 -1.11 1.46 19.20
C ILE A 139 -2.52 1.08 18.74
N GLU A 140 -3.01 -0.09 19.14
CA GLU A 140 -4.35 -0.57 18.84
C GLU A 140 -5.41 0.01 19.79
N LEU A 141 -5.38 1.33 19.98
CA LEU A 141 -6.40 2.09 20.69
C LEU A 141 -7.10 3.01 19.71
N LYS A 142 -8.43 2.99 19.70
CA LYS A 142 -9.24 3.85 18.82
C LYS A 142 -10.04 4.86 19.63
N ASP A 143 -10.28 6.02 19.04
CA ASP A 143 -11.29 6.96 19.51
C ASP A 143 -12.70 6.58 19.02
N GLY A 144 -13.70 7.40 19.37
CA GLY A 144 -15.09 7.18 18.94
C GLY A 144 -15.32 7.30 17.42
N GLN A 145 -14.36 7.82 16.66
CA GLN A 145 -14.41 7.95 15.19
C GLN A 145 -13.63 6.82 14.49
N GLY A 146 -13.06 5.88 15.25
CA GLY A 146 -12.26 4.78 14.73
C GLY A 146 -10.84 5.19 14.30
N VAL A 147 -10.38 6.38 14.68
CA VAL A 147 -9.00 6.83 14.48
C VAL A 147 -8.14 6.27 15.61
N HIS A 148 -7.00 5.66 15.26
CA HIS A 148 -6.06 5.18 16.25
C HIS A 148 -5.43 6.35 17.00
N ARG A 149 -5.50 6.34 18.34
CA ARG A 149 -5.05 7.44 19.22
C ARG A 149 -3.85 7.03 20.07
N ALA A 150 -3.12 8.01 20.59
CA ALA A 150 -2.04 7.76 21.56
C ALA A 150 -2.60 7.14 22.86
N PRO A 151 -1.78 6.36 23.60
CA PRO A 151 -2.16 5.92 24.93
C PRO A 151 -2.25 7.12 25.88
N THR A 152 -3.09 7.00 26.89
CA THR A 152 -3.35 8.03 27.92
C THR A 152 -2.87 7.60 29.31
N SER A 153 -2.29 6.40 29.42
CA SER A 153 -1.73 5.86 30.66
C SER A 153 -0.62 4.85 30.36
N VAL A 154 0.20 4.56 31.37
CA VAL A 154 1.19 3.47 31.33
C VAL A 154 0.51 2.14 30.99
N LYS A 155 -0.62 1.84 31.64
CA LYS A 155 -1.35 0.59 31.41
C LYS A 155 -1.73 0.44 29.92
N GLU A 156 -2.30 1.48 29.33
CA GLU A 156 -2.62 1.50 27.90
C GLU A 156 -1.35 1.27 27.04
N ALA A 157 -0.23 1.91 27.38
CA ALA A 157 1.01 1.82 26.62
C ALA A 157 1.66 0.43 26.65
N TYR A 158 1.65 -0.27 27.80
CA TYR A 158 2.34 -1.55 27.99
C TYR A 158 1.45 -2.78 27.77
N GLU A 159 0.15 -2.68 28.07
CA GLU A 159 -0.79 -3.81 28.02
C GLU A 159 -1.68 -3.80 26.76
N THR A 160 -1.44 -2.89 25.82
CA THR A 160 -2.12 -2.89 24.52
C THR A 160 -1.17 -3.32 23.40
N ARG A 161 -1.73 -3.93 22.36
CA ARG A 161 -0.98 -4.27 21.14
C ARG A 161 -0.53 -3.02 20.42
N TRP A 162 0.73 -3.03 19.98
CA TRP A 162 1.24 -2.09 19.00
C TRP A 162 1.45 -2.79 17.67
N TRP A 163 1.57 -2.00 16.61
CA TRP A 163 1.79 -2.53 15.28
C TRP A 163 2.61 -1.56 14.45
N ILE A 164 3.48 -2.13 13.64
CA ILE A 164 4.29 -1.44 12.65
C ILE A 164 3.50 -1.40 11.35
N ALA A 165 3.44 -0.24 10.73
CA ALA A 165 2.94 -0.04 9.38
C ALA A 165 3.69 1.07 8.67
N ARG A 166 3.50 1.16 7.35
CA ARG A 166 4.10 2.20 6.53
C ARG A 166 3.13 3.36 6.39
N ILE A 167 3.59 4.59 6.58
CA ILE A 167 2.81 5.78 6.26
C ILE A 167 2.58 5.80 4.75
N VAL A 168 1.32 5.79 4.32
CA VAL A 168 0.96 5.79 2.88
C VAL A 168 0.37 7.13 2.45
N SER A 169 -0.15 7.91 3.38
CA SER A 169 -0.51 9.30 3.13
C SER A 169 -0.48 10.13 4.41
N LEU A 170 0.14 11.31 4.33
CA LEU A 170 0.04 12.35 5.36
C LEU A 170 -1.24 13.18 5.19
N ARG A 171 -2.01 12.93 4.14
CA ARG A 171 -3.36 13.45 4.00
C ARG A 171 -4.33 12.35 4.41
N PRO A 172 -5.33 12.65 5.25
CA PRO A 172 -5.86 13.97 5.56
C PRO A 172 -5.49 14.47 6.97
N ARG A 173 -4.26 14.92 7.19
CA ARG A 173 -3.85 15.42 8.50
C ARG A 173 -4.71 16.58 9.04
N SER A 174 -5.29 17.40 8.17
CA SER A 174 -6.26 18.44 8.56
C SER A 174 -7.57 17.87 9.12
N GLU A 175 -7.89 16.61 8.82
CA GLU A 175 -9.01 15.85 9.39
C GLU A 175 -8.61 15.10 10.68
N GLY A 176 -7.42 15.39 11.23
CA GLY A 176 -6.95 14.82 12.49
C GLY A 176 -6.29 13.44 12.39
N TYR A 177 -6.07 12.91 11.18
CA TYR A 177 -5.42 11.60 11.01
C TYR A 177 -4.53 11.51 9.77
N ILE A 178 -3.59 10.57 9.79
CA ILE A 178 -2.84 10.09 8.63
C ILE A 178 -3.30 8.69 8.24
N LEU A 179 -2.96 8.28 7.02
CA LEU A 179 -3.21 6.92 6.55
C LEU A 179 -1.92 6.13 6.57
N VAL A 180 -1.99 4.93 7.14
CA VAL A 180 -0.93 3.93 7.08
C VAL A 180 -1.41 2.69 6.32
N SER A 181 -0.48 1.82 5.95
CA SER A 181 -0.76 0.62 5.16
C SER A 181 -1.82 -0.27 5.81
N GLY A 182 -2.71 -0.81 4.98
CA GLY A 182 -3.93 -1.46 5.45
C GLY A 182 -5.15 -0.53 5.53
N GLY A 183 -4.97 0.77 5.26
CA GLY A 183 -6.08 1.74 5.23
C GLY A 183 -6.50 2.23 6.62
N TYR A 184 -5.66 2.02 7.62
CA TYR A 184 -5.93 2.45 8.99
C TYR A 184 -5.72 3.95 9.14
N ARG A 185 -6.62 4.59 9.90
CA ARG A 185 -6.54 5.99 10.28
C ARG A 185 -5.80 6.09 11.59
N VAL A 186 -4.71 6.85 11.63
CA VAL A 186 -3.91 7.00 12.85
C VAL A 186 -3.71 8.48 13.12
N SER A 187 -3.99 8.91 14.35
CA SER A 187 -3.72 10.27 14.77
C SER A 187 -2.21 10.55 14.69
N PRO A 188 -1.77 11.71 14.19
CA PRO A 188 -0.34 12.03 14.09
C PRO A 188 0.40 11.94 15.43
N ASP A 189 -0.29 12.24 16.54
CA ASP A 189 0.25 12.16 17.90
C ASP A 189 0.37 10.73 18.44
N ALA A 190 -0.24 9.74 17.77
CA ALA A 190 -0.18 8.32 18.12
C ALA A 190 0.99 7.58 17.45
N ILE A 191 1.77 8.29 16.62
CA ILE A 191 2.85 7.71 15.83
C ILE A 191 4.16 7.73 16.60
N ARG A 192 4.86 6.60 16.58
CA ARG A 192 6.27 6.51 16.92
C ARG A 192 7.10 6.17 15.69
N LEU A 193 8.25 6.80 15.54
CA LEU A 193 9.20 6.48 14.47
C LEU A 193 10.18 5.42 14.95
N LEU A 194 10.45 4.44 14.07
CA LEU A 194 11.45 3.41 14.32
C LEU A 194 12.84 4.01 14.11
N GLU A 195 13.71 3.87 15.12
CA GLU A 195 15.09 4.32 15.01
C GLU A 195 15.87 3.42 14.05
N GLY A 196 16.67 4.02 13.18
CA GLY A 196 17.43 3.30 12.15
C GLY A 196 16.60 2.88 10.93
N ASP A 197 15.31 3.24 10.84
CA ASP A 197 14.57 3.09 9.57
C ASP A 197 15.20 4.00 8.50
N THR A 198 15.82 3.37 7.51
CA THR A 198 16.40 4.05 6.34
C THR A 198 15.43 4.09 5.16
N SER A 199 14.16 3.73 5.36
CA SER A 199 13.14 3.88 4.35
C SER A 199 13.10 5.35 3.89
N PRO A 200 13.20 5.62 2.58
CA PRO A 200 13.23 7.00 2.11
C PRO A 200 11.91 7.69 2.43
N ALA A 201 12.03 8.81 3.16
CA ALA A 201 10.95 9.75 3.38
C ALA A 201 10.55 10.39 2.05
N ILE A 202 9.28 10.27 1.68
CA ILE A 202 8.72 10.88 0.48
C ILE A 202 7.97 12.13 0.90
N SER A 203 8.57 13.31 0.67
CA SER A 203 8.06 14.60 1.16
C SER A 203 7.30 15.42 0.11
N LYS A 204 7.21 14.98 -1.14
CA LYS A 204 6.54 15.78 -2.18
C LYS A 204 5.03 15.50 -2.20
N GLN A 205 4.25 16.40 -1.59
CA GLN A 205 2.78 16.38 -1.67
C GLN A 205 2.33 17.36 -2.76
N GLY A 206 1.75 16.86 -3.86
CA GLY A 206 1.19 17.68 -4.93
C GLY A 206 -0.27 18.07 -4.69
N LYS A 207 -0.87 18.82 -5.62
CA LYS A 207 -2.33 19.01 -5.66
C LYS A 207 -2.97 17.71 -6.15
N GLU A 208 -3.98 17.22 -5.43
CA GLU A 208 -4.79 16.08 -5.86
C GLU A 208 -5.95 16.55 -6.74
N ASP A 209 -6.38 15.70 -7.68
CA ASP A 209 -7.61 15.88 -8.43
C ASP A 209 -8.84 15.27 -7.72
N GLU A 210 -10.01 15.29 -8.35
CA GLU A 210 -11.25 14.76 -7.74
C GLU A 210 -11.24 13.24 -7.53
N HIS A 211 -10.22 12.52 -8.01
CA HIS A 211 -10.00 11.11 -7.66
C HIS A 211 -9.05 10.93 -6.48
N PHE A 212 -8.64 12.02 -5.83
CA PHE A 212 -7.66 12.02 -4.75
C PHE A 212 -6.28 11.50 -5.21
N VAL A 213 -5.97 11.65 -6.50
CA VAL A 213 -4.69 11.27 -7.11
C VAL A 213 -3.94 12.55 -7.50
N GLY A 214 -2.74 12.70 -6.96
CA GLY A 214 -1.83 13.84 -7.20
C GLY A 214 -0.63 13.50 -8.08
N GLU A 215 0.23 14.48 -8.32
CA GLU A 215 1.44 14.36 -9.16
C GLU A 215 2.46 13.32 -8.63
N GLU A 216 2.47 13.12 -7.31
CA GLU A 216 3.31 12.14 -6.63
C GLU A 216 2.84 10.70 -6.82
N HIS A 217 1.60 10.51 -7.29
CA HIS A 217 1.00 9.19 -7.40
C HIS A 217 1.27 8.58 -8.78
N TRP A 218 1.61 7.31 -8.75
CA TRP A 218 1.87 6.47 -9.90
C TRP A 218 0.98 5.24 -9.85
N PHE A 219 0.57 4.75 -11.00
CA PHE A 219 0.00 3.42 -11.12
C PHE A 219 1.13 2.45 -11.44
N ALA A 220 1.35 1.45 -10.60
CA ALA A 220 2.43 0.49 -10.78
C ALA A 220 1.91 -0.96 -10.86
N ALA A 221 2.57 -1.78 -11.66
CA ALA A 221 2.27 -3.20 -11.82
C ALA A 221 3.56 -4.02 -11.91
N LYS A 222 3.48 -5.33 -11.70
CA LYS A 222 4.63 -6.24 -11.87
C LYS A 222 5.02 -6.46 -13.33
N THR A 223 4.10 -6.18 -14.25
CA THR A 223 4.18 -6.59 -15.65
C THR A 223 3.47 -5.55 -16.53
N ALA A 224 3.85 -5.43 -17.81
CA ALA A 224 3.37 -4.42 -18.76
C ALA A 224 1.82 -4.34 -18.91
N LEU A 225 1.25 -3.26 -19.42
CA LEU A 225 -0.21 -3.21 -19.65
C LEU A 225 -0.68 -4.27 -20.66
N PRO A 226 -1.91 -4.78 -20.53
CA PRO A 226 -2.39 -5.87 -21.37
C PRO A 226 -2.70 -5.39 -22.79
N ILE A 227 -2.46 -6.26 -23.78
CA ILE A 227 -2.92 -6.03 -25.16
C ILE A 227 -4.43 -6.31 -25.27
N LYS A 228 -4.92 -7.32 -24.54
CA LYS A 228 -6.33 -7.72 -24.42
C LYS A 228 -6.69 -7.99 -22.96
N GLY A 229 -7.93 -7.70 -22.59
CA GLY A 229 -8.46 -7.90 -21.25
C GLY A 229 -8.05 -6.79 -20.30
N HIS A 230 -7.89 -7.15 -19.02
CA HIS A 230 -7.55 -6.20 -17.97
C HIS A 230 -6.29 -6.58 -17.18
N ARG A 231 -5.76 -5.61 -16.45
CA ARG A 231 -4.66 -5.80 -15.51
C ARG A 231 -4.90 -5.01 -14.24
N TYR A 232 -4.85 -5.69 -13.10
CA TYR A 232 -4.79 -4.98 -11.82
C TYR A 232 -3.48 -4.21 -11.71
N VAL A 233 -3.61 -2.97 -11.28
CA VAL A 233 -2.52 -2.04 -11.00
C VAL A 233 -2.72 -1.51 -9.58
N SER A 234 -1.66 -1.02 -8.96
CA SER A 234 -1.72 -0.43 -7.63
C SER A 234 -1.34 1.03 -7.71
N LEU A 235 -2.11 1.88 -7.04
CA LEU A 235 -1.69 3.24 -6.78
C LEU A 235 -0.48 3.19 -5.83
N ALA A 236 0.55 3.95 -6.15
CA ALA A 236 1.84 3.89 -5.48
C ALA A 236 2.53 5.25 -5.48
N VAL A 237 3.51 5.42 -4.60
CA VAL A 237 4.35 6.61 -4.55
C VAL A 237 5.81 6.18 -4.76
N PRO A 238 6.59 6.85 -5.63
CA PRO A 238 7.98 6.51 -5.85
C PRO A 238 8.80 6.78 -4.58
N ALA A 239 9.64 5.82 -4.20
CA ALA A 239 10.56 5.92 -3.08
C ALA A 239 11.65 7.00 -3.30
N LYS A 240 11.91 7.36 -4.55
CA LYS A 240 12.77 8.49 -4.95
C LYS A 240 12.00 9.40 -5.90
N PRO A 241 11.30 10.44 -5.41
CA PRO A 241 10.41 11.27 -6.22
C PRO A 241 11.09 11.94 -7.43
N ASP A 242 12.34 12.37 -7.28
CA ASP A 242 13.06 13.10 -8.34
C ASP A 242 13.68 12.17 -9.41
N ALA A 243 13.70 10.87 -9.16
CA ALA A 243 14.22 9.86 -10.08
C ALA A 243 13.43 8.55 -9.94
N PRO A 244 12.12 8.55 -10.27
CA PRO A 244 11.24 7.43 -9.99
C PRO A 244 11.64 6.15 -10.72
N MET A 245 12.40 6.26 -11.83
CA MET A 245 12.80 5.16 -12.72
C MET A 245 14.33 5.16 -12.98
N SER A 246 15.15 5.39 -11.95
CA SER A 246 16.62 5.40 -12.10
C SER A 246 17.16 4.01 -12.43
N GLY A 247 17.84 3.86 -13.57
CA GLY A 247 18.43 2.57 -14.00
C GLY A 247 17.44 1.62 -14.68
N GLY A 248 16.34 2.14 -15.22
CA GLY A 248 15.35 1.34 -15.97
C GLY A 248 14.28 0.67 -15.11
N GLU A 249 14.47 0.61 -13.79
CA GLU A 249 13.48 0.13 -12.82
C GLU A 249 13.22 1.21 -11.76
N GLY A 250 11.97 1.30 -11.30
CA GLY A 250 11.57 2.18 -10.21
C GLY A 250 11.22 1.42 -8.94
N ARG A 251 11.45 2.07 -7.79
CA ARG A 251 11.06 1.56 -6.46
C ARG A 251 9.83 2.32 -5.99
N PHE A 252 8.71 1.61 -5.83
CA PHE A 252 7.41 2.20 -5.50
C PHE A 252 6.85 1.63 -4.20
N VAL A 253 6.30 2.50 -3.35
CA VAL A 253 5.54 2.11 -2.16
C VAL A 253 4.07 2.01 -2.56
N LEU A 254 3.49 0.81 -2.49
CA LEU A 254 2.08 0.61 -2.82
C LEU A 254 1.19 1.19 -1.72
N THR A 255 0.27 2.08 -2.06
CA THR A 255 -0.61 2.75 -1.08
C THR A 255 -1.58 1.79 -0.39
N THR A 256 -2.03 0.75 -1.10
CA THR A 256 -2.97 -0.25 -0.57
C THR A 256 -2.37 -1.12 0.53
N LYS A 257 -1.10 -1.51 0.38
CA LYS A 257 -0.45 -2.55 1.18
C LYS A 257 0.83 -2.10 1.88
N GLY A 258 1.36 -0.93 1.57
CA GLY A 258 2.64 -0.44 2.09
C GLY A 258 3.87 -1.25 1.68
N ASN A 259 3.72 -2.28 0.84
CA ASN A 259 4.86 -3.05 0.36
C ASN A 259 5.60 -2.27 -0.73
N ILE A 260 6.86 -2.62 -0.91
CA ILE A 260 7.70 -2.06 -1.96
C ILE A 260 7.54 -2.93 -3.21
N LEU A 261 7.41 -2.26 -4.36
CA LEU A 261 7.41 -2.87 -5.68
C LEU A 261 8.57 -2.27 -6.47
N LEU A 262 9.50 -3.14 -6.86
CA LEU A 262 10.49 -2.85 -7.88
C LEU A 262 9.86 -3.20 -9.24
N THR A 263 9.77 -2.23 -10.16
CA THR A 263 9.17 -2.46 -11.48
C THR A 263 9.57 -1.42 -12.52
N GLN A 264 9.60 -1.85 -13.79
CA GLN A 264 9.70 -0.98 -14.95
C GLN A 264 8.33 -0.50 -15.46
N HIS A 265 7.26 -0.99 -14.84
CA HIS A 265 5.88 -0.82 -15.30
C HIS A 265 5.11 0.09 -14.35
N ALA A 266 5.33 1.39 -14.51
CA ALA A 266 4.64 2.42 -13.77
C ALA A 266 4.23 3.58 -14.68
N TRP A 267 3.08 4.19 -14.39
CA TRP A 267 2.46 5.22 -15.22
C TRP A 267 1.89 6.34 -14.36
N GLN A 268 2.24 7.58 -14.67
CA GLN A 268 1.48 8.74 -14.21
C GLN A 268 0.20 8.85 -15.05
N THR A 269 -0.86 9.33 -14.40
CA THR A 269 -2.17 9.42 -15.05
C THR A 269 -2.87 10.70 -14.67
N ARG A 270 -3.76 11.14 -15.55
CA ARG A 270 -4.71 12.24 -15.30
C ARG A 270 -6.13 11.74 -15.49
N LYS A 271 -7.11 12.48 -14.98
CA LYS A 271 -8.51 12.26 -15.34
C LYS A 271 -8.69 12.30 -16.86
N ALA A 272 -9.52 11.39 -17.35
CA ALA A 272 -9.92 11.37 -18.74
C ALA A 272 -10.78 12.62 -19.05
N THR A 273 -10.57 13.16 -20.24
CA THR A 273 -11.39 14.22 -20.85
C THR A 273 -12.26 13.62 -21.94
N LYS A 274 -13.21 14.38 -22.48
CA LYS A 274 -14.06 13.92 -23.60
C LYS A 274 -13.24 13.46 -24.82
N ALA A 275 -12.08 14.08 -25.07
CA ALA A 275 -11.20 13.71 -26.18
C ALA A 275 -10.54 12.34 -26.02
N ASP A 276 -10.46 11.82 -24.79
CA ASP A 276 -9.87 10.52 -24.49
C ASP A 276 -10.87 9.37 -24.64
N LEU A 277 -12.18 9.67 -24.70
CA LEU A 277 -13.26 8.67 -24.70
C LEU A 277 -13.44 8.00 -26.08
N LYS A 278 -12.42 7.27 -26.51
CA LYS A 278 -12.37 6.57 -27.81
C LYS A 278 -12.15 5.08 -27.63
N LYS A 279 -12.73 4.29 -28.52
CA LYS A 279 -12.53 2.83 -28.56
C LYS A 279 -11.03 2.51 -28.68
N GLY A 280 -10.58 1.52 -27.91
CA GLY A 280 -9.18 1.10 -27.80
C GLY A 280 -8.33 1.93 -26.82
N GLN A 281 -8.83 3.05 -26.30
CA GLN A 281 -8.10 3.85 -25.30
C GLN A 281 -7.91 3.02 -24.04
N MET A 282 -6.65 2.88 -23.61
CA MET A 282 -6.30 2.32 -22.31
C MET A 282 -6.69 3.32 -21.21
N VAL A 283 -7.51 2.86 -20.27
CA VAL A 283 -8.01 3.62 -19.13
C VAL A 283 -7.72 2.87 -17.84
N PHE A 284 -7.56 3.63 -16.76
CA PHE A 284 -7.40 3.15 -15.40
C PHE A 284 -8.68 3.42 -14.65
N VAL A 285 -9.23 2.38 -14.03
CA VAL A 285 -10.55 2.39 -13.40
C VAL A 285 -10.41 1.89 -11.96
N PRO A 286 -11.00 2.56 -10.97
CA PRO A 286 -11.04 2.04 -9.61
C PRO A 286 -11.97 0.81 -9.55
N ASP A 287 -11.60 -0.20 -8.79
CA ASP A 287 -12.43 -1.39 -8.53
C ASP A 287 -13.50 -1.08 -7.47
N ILE A 288 -14.38 -0.15 -7.81
CA ILE A 288 -15.46 0.36 -6.97
C ILE A 288 -16.74 0.40 -7.80
N LYS A 289 -17.78 -0.29 -7.35
CA LYS A 289 -19.07 -0.36 -8.05
C LYS A 289 -20.19 0.31 -7.27
N THR A 290 -21.15 0.84 -8.01
CA THR A 290 -22.50 1.12 -7.53
C THR A 290 -23.45 0.51 -8.54
N ASP A 291 -24.29 -0.40 -8.07
CA ASP A 291 -25.06 -1.33 -8.90
C ASP A 291 -24.15 -2.10 -9.88
N GLN A 292 -24.33 -1.89 -11.19
CA GLN A 292 -23.56 -2.52 -12.26
C GLN A 292 -22.51 -1.59 -12.89
N THR A 293 -22.34 -0.38 -12.36
CA THR A 293 -21.44 0.63 -12.93
C THR A 293 -20.23 0.85 -12.02
N TYR A 294 -19.03 0.74 -12.59
CA TYR A 294 -17.82 1.18 -11.89
C TYR A 294 -17.79 2.71 -11.79
N ARG A 295 -17.53 3.25 -10.60
CA ARG A 295 -17.63 4.69 -10.30
C ARG A 295 -16.32 5.27 -9.77
N ALA A 296 -16.19 6.59 -9.82
CA ALA A 296 -15.07 7.31 -9.21
C ALA A 296 -15.01 7.08 -7.69
N PRO A 297 -13.82 7.16 -7.06
CA PRO A 297 -13.72 7.13 -5.62
C PRO A 297 -14.41 8.37 -5.03
N GLN A 298 -15.15 8.19 -3.93
CA GLN A 298 -15.83 9.29 -3.22
C GLN A 298 -15.01 9.81 -2.04
N THR A 299 -14.01 9.04 -1.61
CA THR A 299 -13.11 9.42 -0.52
C THR A 299 -11.66 9.10 -0.87
N ARG A 300 -10.72 9.82 -0.25
CA ARG A 300 -9.28 9.49 -0.35
C ARG A 300 -9.00 8.06 0.10
N LEU A 301 -9.70 7.58 1.14
CA LEU A 301 -9.55 6.20 1.59
C LEU A 301 -9.90 5.21 0.47
N GLU A 302 -11.02 5.40 -0.23
CA GLU A 302 -11.38 4.58 -1.38
C GLU A 302 -10.30 4.62 -2.47
N ALA A 303 -9.81 5.81 -2.83
CA ALA A 303 -8.79 5.96 -3.88
C ALA A 303 -7.48 5.23 -3.56
N LEU A 304 -6.99 5.35 -2.32
CA LEU A 304 -5.67 4.83 -1.91
C LEU A 304 -5.70 3.35 -1.52
N THR A 305 -6.85 2.80 -1.14
CA THR A 305 -6.90 1.44 -0.58
C THR A 305 -7.60 0.43 -1.48
N ARG A 306 -8.42 0.89 -2.42
CA ARG A 306 -9.07 0.00 -3.39
C ARG A 306 -8.11 -0.37 -4.50
N ARG A 307 -8.37 -1.52 -5.12
CA ARG A 307 -7.64 -1.93 -6.32
C ARG A 307 -8.01 -1.02 -7.47
N TRP A 308 -7.09 -0.90 -8.40
CA TRP A 308 -7.33 -0.26 -9.68
C TRP A 308 -7.03 -1.26 -10.79
N TRP A 309 -7.61 -1.05 -11.96
CA TRP A 309 -7.38 -1.92 -13.09
C TRP A 309 -7.28 -1.11 -14.38
N ALA A 310 -6.35 -1.52 -15.24
CA ALA A 310 -6.15 -0.98 -16.56
C ALA A 310 -6.88 -1.84 -17.59
N VAL A 311 -7.69 -1.22 -18.45
CA VAL A 311 -8.54 -1.87 -19.45
C VAL A 311 -8.74 -0.95 -20.65
N LYS A 312 -9.10 -1.48 -21.82
CA LYS A 312 -9.45 -0.67 -22.99
C LYS A 312 -10.95 -0.38 -23.06
N ILE A 313 -11.32 0.81 -23.51
CA ILE A 313 -12.70 1.13 -23.91
C ILE A 313 -13.07 0.30 -25.15
N ASP A 314 -14.18 -0.41 -25.15
CA ASP A 314 -14.67 -1.20 -26.29
C ASP A 314 -15.94 -0.63 -26.93
N SER A 315 -16.68 0.20 -26.19
CA SER A 315 -17.92 0.84 -26.61
C SER A 315 -18.05 2.26 -26.07
N THR A 316 -18.37 3.20 -26.96
CA THR A 316 -18.62 4.62 -26.66
C THR A 316 -20.09 5.02 -26.80
N LYS A 317 -20.98 4.03 -26.99
CA LYS A 317 -22.41 4.26 -27.32
C LYS A 317 -23.16 5.04 -26.25
N ASP A 318 -22.77 4.87 -24.99
CA ASP A 318 -23.47 5.44 -23.84
C ASP A 318 -22.76 6.65 -23.21
N ILE A 319 -21.80 7.28 -23.92
CA ILE A 319 -21.10 8.48 -23.40
C ILE A 319 -22.09 9.59 -23.04
N ALA A 320 -23.14 9.76 -23.84
CA ALA A 320 -24.19 10.76 -23.57
C ALA A 320 -24.97 10.48 -22.26
N LYS A 321 -24.97 9.23 -21.79
CA LYS A 321 -25.53 8.81 -20.49
C LYS A 321 -24.49 8.84 -19.37
N GLY A 322 -23.27 9.32 -19.64
CA GLY A 322 -22.19 9.41 -18.68
C GLY A 322 -21.42 8.10 -18.45
N THR A 323 -21.54 7.10 -19.33
CA THR A 323 -20.87 5.80 -19.18
C THR A 323 -20.16 5.34 -20.46
N VAL A 324 -19.20 4.44 -20.32
CA VAL A 324 -18.57 3.70 -21.43
C VAL A 324 -18.58 2.20 -21.17
N GLY A 325 -18.53 1.41 -22.24
CA GLY A 325 -18.20 -0.01 -22.15
C GLY A 325 -16.68 -0.21 -22.23
N VAL A 326 -16.16 -1.15 -21.46
CA VAL A 326 -14.75 -1.58 -21.50
C VAL A 326 -14.65 -3.08 -21.74
N GLU A 327 -13.48 -3.51 -22.25
CA GLU A 327 -13.22 -4.93 -22.52
C GLU A 327 -13.59 -5.82 -21.33
N GLY A 328 -14.31 -6.91 -21.62
CA GLY A 328 -14.93 -7.77 -20.60
C GLY A 328 -16.41 -7.47 -20.35
N GLY A 329 -17.02 -6.53 -21.08
CA GLY A 329 -18.45 -6.25 -21.01
C GLY A 329 -18.86 -5.43 -19.79
N TYR A 330 -17.92 -4.73 -19.16
CA TYR A 330 -18.17 -3.92 -17.97
C TYR A 330 -18.59 -2.49 -18.34
N VAL A 331 -19.43 -1.90 -17.50
CA VAL A 331 -19.87 -0.50 -17.63
C VAL A 331 -19.13 0.37 -16.62
N VAL A 332 -18.57 1.47 -17.09
CA VAL A 332 -17.77 2.39 -16.28
C VAL A 332 -18.29 3.81 -16.45
N ALA A 333 -18.48 4.53 -15.35
CA ALA A 333 -18.80 5.94 -15.37
C ALA A 333 -17.64 6.74 -15.97
N VAL A 334 -17.94 7.67 -16.88
CA VAL A 334 -16.95 8.49 -17.59
C VAL A 334 -16.06 9.26 -16.62
N ASP A 335 -16.65 9.74 -15.52
CA ASP A 335 -15.95 10.48 -14.49
C ASP A 335 -15.01 9.61 -13.65
N ALA A 336 -15.06 8.27 -13.73
CA ALA A 336 -14.18 7.35 -13.03
C ALA A 336 -12.86 7.05 -13.77
N LEU A 337 -12.75 7.50 -15.03
CA LEU A 337 -11.67 7.12 -15.92
C LEU A 337 -10.43 7.99 -15.73
N ARG A 338 -9.27 7.34 -15.71
CA ARG A 338 -7.97 8.01 -15.87
C ARG A 338 -7.25 7.48 -17.10
N VAL A 339 -6.41 8.30 -17.70
CA VAL A 339 -5.54 7.93 -18.83
C VAL A 339 -4.09 8.25 -18.50
N ILE A 340 -3.17 7.54 -19.15
CA ILE A 340 -1.73 7.82 -19.06
C ILE A 340 -1.49 9.25 -19.56
N GLN A 341 -0.68 10.01 -18.81
CA GLN A 341 -0.29 11.37 -19.16
C GLN A 341 0.68 11.41 -20.33
#